data_AF-A0A7S4T5H6-F1
#
_entry.id   AF-A0A7S4T5H6-F1
#
_cell.length_a   1.000
_cell.length_b   1.000
_cell.length_c   1.000
_cell.angle_alpha   90.00
_cell.angle_beta   90.00
_cell.angle_gamma   90.00
#
_symmetry.space_group_name_H-M   'P 1'
#
loop_
_entity.id
_entity.type
_entity.pdbx_description
1 polymer ?
#
loop_
_entity_poly.entity_id
_entity_poly.type
_entity_poly.pdbx_seq_one_letter_code
_entity_poly.pdbx_strand_id
1 'polypeptide(L)'
;DTAVPYEASEKIPGCGAAMRAMGIGVVYHGEGLRDALVAVAAESAALSHHSFAGCASAVVSAAGCALAREGVRVEAWPHIIVEDLLPRLEHYLLSRPASRRPAAEEVSRQRRRFAEPWRGGGSQMTLQHIADPEHRDKHFAALGGGWDALSSVYISYEALRLADGDWEKLVHYAGAHGGDSDSTLAIAGAWFGAAYGLERTPKKQWAAVEKFAEMCEMSAALEQIRVHLHGGVAPAAVSAPLSHAGKAALVTAGGAPLQITPAGDGRLAAAAGPAEARLKEPSGCVGAALVLSAVGDSIGFRGSEWEFCEHGKKIEAAMERLGGALALVPSRETGWPVSDDTVQHLATLRAIIDAQGALPMSSRDAGALDGLMRRMAHWHVLTWADMDGRAPGKRCGRGVQALSQPGARWDTAVAYEASEKPQGCGASMRAMGIGAVF
;
A
#
# COMPACT_ATOMS: atom_id res chain seq x y z
N ASP A 1 16.16 -14.45 -14.88
CA ASP A 1 14.89 -15.09 -15.29
C ASP A 1 13.78 -14.67 -14.34
N THR A 2 12.59 -14.37 -14.84
CA THR A 2 11.53 -13.63 -14.11
C THR A 2 10.59 -14.49 -13.29
N ALA A 3 10.20 -14.01 -12.09
CA ALA A 3 9.44 -14.81 -11.14
C ALA A 3 7.96 -15.00 -11.24
N VAL A 4 7.31 -14.13 -11.97
CA VAL A 4 5.91 -14.30 -12.27
C VAL A 4 5.84 -14.19 -13.78
N PRO A 5 5.41 -15.22 -14.51
CA PRO A 5 5.08 -15.07 -15.91
C PRO A 5 4.05 -13.95 -16.04
N TYR A 6 4.17 -13.12 -17.08
CA TYR A 6 3.14 -12.13 -17.33
C TYR A 6 1.79 -12.84 -17.54
N GLU A 7 0.80 -12.52 -16.72
CA GLU A 7 -0.51 -13.19 -16.75
C GLU A 7 -1.40 -12.56 -17.84
N ALA A 8 -1.63 -13.30 -18.91
CA ALA A 8 -2.55 -12.93 -20.00
C ALA A 8 -4.02 -13.30 -19.71
N SER A 9 -4.33 -13.67 -18.46
CA SER A 9 -5.66 -14.08 -18.02
C SER A 9 -6.69 -12.96 -18.22
N GLU A 10 -7.92 -13.34 -18.56
CA GLU A 10 -9.06 -12.42 -18.59
C GLU A 10 -9.53 -12.02 -17.19
N LYS A 11 -8.99 -12.64 -16.14
CA LYS A 11 -9.30 -12.31 -14.76
C LYS A 11 -8.43 -11.18 -14.26
N ILE A 12 -9.06 -10.22 -13.60
CA ILE A 12 -8.38 -9.15 -12.90
C ILE A 12 -7.82 -9.75 -11.59
N PRO A 13 -6.52 -9.59 -11.27
CA PRO A 13 -5.97 -10.08 -10.02
C PRO A 13 -6.54 -9.30 -8.83
N GLY A 14 -6.33 -9.79 -7.61
CA GLY A 14 -6.71 -9.08 -6.39
C GLY A 14 -6.05 -7.69 -6.25
N CYS A 15 -6.54 -6.87 -5.32
CA CYS A 15 -6.12 -5.48 -5.09
C CYS A 15 -4.72 -5.28 -4.49
N GLY A 16 -4.04 -6.35 -4.09
CA GLY A 16 -2.81 -6.31 -3.30
C GLY A 16 -1.67 -5.44 -3.82
N ALA A 17 -1.61 -5.14 -5.12
CA ALA A 17 -0.62 -4.26 -5.72
C ALA A 17 -0.96 -2.78 -5.46
N ALA A 18 -2.24 -2.46 -5.44
CA ALA A 18 -2.75 -1.12 -5.17
C ALA A 18 -2.60 -0.73 -3.70
N MET A 19 -3.04 -1.60 -2.77
CA MET A 19 -3.12 -1.29 -1.33
C MET A 19 -1.77 -0.99 -0.65
N ARG A 20 -0.65 -1.25 -1.33
CA ARG A 20 0.71 -0.99 -0.81
C ARG A 20 1.55 -0.04 -1.68
N ALA A 21 0.94 0.61 -2.67
CA ALA A 21 1.64 1.46 -3.63
C ALA A 21 1.48 2.96 -3.37
N MET A 22 0.52 3.39 -2.54
CA MET A 22 0.23 4.82 -2.29
C MET A 22 1.48 5.62 -1.89
N GLY A 23 2.33 4.99 -1.07
CA GLY A 23 3.57 5.59 -0.54
C GLY A 23 4.61 5.90 -1.62
N ILE A 24 4.55 5.24 -2.78
CA ILE A 24 5.45 5.50 -3.92
C ILE A 24 5.19 6.91 -4.44
N GLY A 25 3.92 7.31 -4.61
CA GLY A 25 3.58 8.64 -5.15
C GLY A 25 3.75 9.78 -4.15
N VAL A 26 3.82 9.46 -2.86
CA VAL A 26 4.21 10.44 -1.83
C VAL A 26 5.66 10.88 -2.01
N VAL A 27 6.52 9.99 -2.53
CA VAL A 27 7.95 10.23 -2.81
C VAL A 27 8.14 10.73 -4.25
N TYR A 28 7.68 9.95 -5.22
CA TYR A 28 7.72 10.26 -6.65
C TYR A 28 6.46 11.03 -7.04
N HIS A 29 6.55 12.35 -7.10
CA HIS A 29 5.48 13.23 -7.60
C HIS A 29 6.09 14.32 -8.47
N GLY A 30 5.25 15.03 -9.23
CA GLY A 30 5.66 16.02 -10.21
C GLY A 30 6.00 15.38 -11.57
N GLU A 31 5.84 16.19 -12.62
CA GLU A 31 5.95 15.71 -14.00
C GLU A 31 7.33 15.11 -14.34
N GLY A 32 8.41 15.69 -13.79
CA GLY A 32 9.77 15.21 -14.01
C GLY A 32 10.03 13.80 -13.46
N LEU A 33 9.24 13.32 -12.50
CA LEU A 33 9.35 11.98 -11.90
C LEU A 33 8.23 11.04 -12.34
N ARG A 34 7.34 11.45 -13.26
CA ARG A 34 6.16 10.66 -13.64
C ARG A 34 6.52 9.29 -14.19
N ASP A 35 7.53 9.22 -15.05
CA ASP A 35 8.00 7.95 -15.63
C ASP A 35 8.64 7.05 -14.56
N ALA A 36 9.34 7.64 -13.58
CA ALA A 36 9.91 6.90 -12.45
C ALA A 36 8.81 6.35 -11.54
N LEU A 37 7.77 7.15 -11.23
CA LEU A 37 6.57 6.70 -10.52
C LEU A 37 5.97 5.49 -11.22
N VAL A 38 5.70 5.61 -12.54
CA VAL A 38 5.11 4.53 -13.33
C VAL A 38 5.96 3.26 -13.26
N ALA A 39 7.28 3.38 -13.46
CA ALA A 39 8.18 2.25 -13.42
C ALA A 39 8.26 1.59 -12.03
N VAL A 40 8.47 2.38 -10.96
CA VAL A 40 8.59 1.87 -9.59
C VAL A 40 7.28 1.20 -9.15
N ALA A 41 6.13 1.82 -9.42
CA ALA A 41 4.84 1.24 -9.09
C ALA A 41 4.57 -0.05 -9.89
N ALA A 42 4.82 -0.06 -11.20
CA ALA A 42 4.64 -1.25 -12.04
C ALA A 42 5.57 -2.41 -11.64
N GLU A 43 6.83 -2.13 -11.30
CA GLU A 43 7.75 -3.16 -10.82
C GLU A 43 7.36 -3.66 -9.42
N SER A 44 6.89 -2.79 -8.53
CA SER A 44 6.37 -3.20 -7.21
C SER A 44 5.16 -4.12 -7.33
N ALA A 45 4.31 -3.92 -8.34
CA ALA A 45 3.22 -4.82 -8.66
C ALA A 45 3.72 -6.15 -9.23
N ALA A 46 4.74 -6.13 -10.10
CA ALA A 46 5.32 -7.34 -10.70
C ALA A 46 5.90 -8.31 -9.66
N LEU A 47 6.21 -7.83 -8.44
CA LEU A 47 6.56 -8.67 -7.30
C LEU A 47 5.45 -9.63 -6.89
N SER A 48 4.20 -9.51 -7.37
CA SER A 48 3.16 -10.48 -7.00
C SER A 48 1.91 -10.51 -7.87
N HIS A 49 1.70 -9.48 -8.69
CA HIS A 49 0.60 -9.29 -9.62
C HIS A 49 1.15 -8.90 -10.98
N HIS A 50 1.89 -9.81 -11.61
CA HIS A 50 2.50 -9.51 -12.89
C HIS A 50 1.49 -9.60 -14.04
N SER A 51 0.53 -8.69 -14.04
CA SER A 51 -0.46 -8.45 -15.09
C SER A 51 -0.59 -6.95 -15.33
N PHE A 52 -1.21 -6.54 -16.45
CA PHE A 52 -1.46 -5.12 -16.69
C PHE A 52 -2.30 -4.50 -15.58
N ALA A 53 -3.38 -5.15 -15.16
CA ALA A 53 -4.28 -4.60 -14.14
C ALA A 53 -3.59 -4.46 -12.78
N GLY A 54 -2.74 -5.43 -12.39
CA GLY A 54 -1.91 -5.30 -11.19
C GLY A 54 -0.99 -4.08 -11.26
N CYS A 55 -0.25 -3.93 -12.36
CA CYS A 55 0.63 -2.78 -12.57
C CYS A 55 -0.15 -1.46 -12.63
N ALA A 56 -1.26 -1.41 -13.36
CA ALA A 56 -2.09 -0.22 -13.52
C ALA A 56 -2.70 0.22 -12.20
N SER A 57 -3.19 -0.71 -11.38
CA SER A 57 -3.74 -0.39 -10.05
C SER A 57 -2.68 0.18 -9.10
N ALA A 58 -1.46 -0.38 -9.09
CA ALA A 58 -0.35 0.18 -8.33
C ALA A 58 0.03 1.59 -8.81
N VAL A 59 0.07 1.80 -10.13
CA VAL A 59 0.33 3.12 -10.73
C VAL A 59 -0.76 4.12 -10.33
N VAL A 60 -2.04 3.75 -10.40
CA VAL A 60 -3.17 4.63 -10.02
C VAL A 60 -3.13 4.93 -8.52
N SER A 61 -2.89 3.91 -7.68
CA SER A 61 -2.73 4.04 -6.23
C SER A 61 -1.63 5.03 -5.85
N ALA A 62 -0.43 4.86 -6.43
CA ALA A 62 0.67 5.80 -6.27
C ALA A 62 0.31 7.19 -6.82
N ALA A 63 -0.21 7.26 -8.04
CA ALA A 63 -0.50 8.52 -8.70
C ALA A 63 -1.55 9.35 -7.96
N GLY A 64 -2.54 8.76 -7.29
CA GLY A 64 -3.50 9.52 -6.49
C GLY A 64 -2.83 10.35 -5.39
N CYS A 65 -1.84 9.79 -4.68
CA CYS A 65 -1.02 10.57 -3.73
C CYS A 65 -0.19 11.66 -4.43
N ALA A 66 0.40 11.35 -5.58
CA ALA A 66 1.19 12.32 -6.33
C ALA A 66 0.35 13.50 -6.83
N LEU A 67 -0.79 13.21 -7.47
CA LEU A 67 -1.74 14.20 -8.00
C LEU A 67 -2.34 15.06 -6.89
N ALA A 68 -2.69 14.46 -5.74
CA ALA A 68 -3.14 15.20 -4.56
C ALA A 68 -2.07 16.21 -4.09
N ARG A 69 -0.82 15.79 -4.00
CA ARG A 69 0.31 16.66 -3.63
C ARG A 69 0.60 17.76 -4.65
N GLU A 70 0.36 17.47 -5.92
CA GLU A 70 0.50 18.42 -7.03
C GLU A 70 -0.68 19.41 -7.10
N GLY A 71 -1.67 19.30 -6.21
CA GLY A 71 -2.85 20.18 -6.19
C GLY A 71 -3.82 19.92 -7.35
N VAL A 72 -3.72 18.75 -8.00
CA VAL A 72 -4.60 18.38 -9.10
C VAL A 72 -5.97 18.01 -8.55
N ARG A 73 -7.00 18.73 -9.01
CA ARG A 73 -8.41 18.46 -8.69
C ARG A 73 -8.78 17.00 -8.97
N VAL A 74 -9.45 16.35 -8.02
CA VAL A 74 -9.82 14.92 -8.08
C VAL A 74 -10.60 14.60 -9.36
N GLU A 75 -11.46 15.51 -9.83
CA GLU A 75 -12.28 15.33 -11.03
C GLU A 75 -11.46 15.26 -12.33
N ALA A 76 -10.21 15.73 -12.32
CA ALA A 76 -9.30 15.60 -13.45
C ALA A 76 -8.57 14.25 -13.50
N TRP A 77 -8.59 13.48 -12.41
CA TRP A 77 -7.80 12.25 -12.29
C TRP A 77 -8.17 11.17 -13.33
N PRO A 78 -9.45 10.89 -13.65
CA PRO A 78 -9.78 9.89 -14.67
C PRO A 78 -9.19 10.22 -16.04
N HIS A 79 -9.20 11.50 -16.41
CA HIS A 79 -8.60 11.95 -17.67
C HIS A 79 -7.09 11.72 -17.67
N ILE A 80 -6.39 12.07 -16.59
CA ILE A 80 -4.94 11.85 -16.44
C ILE A 80 -4.62 10.34 -16.43
N ILE A 81 -5.43 9.52 -15.78
CA ILE A 81 -5.26 8.07 -15.77
C ILE A 81 -5.32 7.52 -17.20
N VAL A 82 -6.37 7.88 -17.96
CA VAL A 82 -6.61 7.32 -19.29
C VAL A 82 -5.66 7.86 -20.35
N GLU A 83 -5.37 9.16 -20.32
CA GLU A 83 -4.65 9.86 -21.39
C GLU A 83 -3.15 10.02 -21.11
N ASP A 84 -2.69 9.83 -19.87
CA ASP A 84 -1.27 9.96 -19.50
C ASP A 84 -0.69 8.69 -18.83
N LEU A 85 -1.23 8.28 -17.67
CA LEU A 85 -0.62 7.21 -16.87
C LEU A 85 -0.68 5.84 -17.55
N LEU A 86 -1.83 5.45 -18.09
CA LEU A 86 -1.99 4.15 -18.76
C LEU A 86 -1.17 4.04 -20.06
N PRO A 87 -1.10 5.07 -20.93
CA PRO A 87 -0.15 5.10 -22.05
C PRO A 87 1.32 4.97 -21.62
N ARG A 88 1.74 5.69 -20.58
CA ARG A 88 3.12 5.57 -20.04
C ARG A 88 3.41 4.17 -19.53
N LEU A 89 2.45 3.56 -18.83
CA LEU A 89 2.57 2.18 -18.37
C LEU A 89 2.71 1.21 -19.54
N GLU A 90 1.85 1.31 -20.55
CA GLU A 90 1.96 0.48 -21.77
C GLU A 90 3.33 0.65 -22.43
N HIS A 91 3.78 1.89 -22.64
CA HIS A 91 5.10 2.15 -23.19
C HIS A 91 6.22 1.52 -22.35
N TYR A 92 6.16 1.68 -21.02
CA TYR A 92 7.13 1.10 -20.10
C TYR A 92 7.18 -0.43 -20.21
N LEU A 93 6.02 -1.10 -20.14
CA LEU A 93 5.92 -2.56 -20.21
C LEU A 93 6.49 -3.09 -21.54
N LEU A 94 6.21 -2.41 -22.65
CA LEU A 94 6.71 -2.78 -23.98
C LEU A 94 8.19 -2.46 -24.19
N SER A 95 8.74 -1.51 -23.44
CA SER A 95 10.16 -1.17 -23.49
C SER A 95 11.06 -2.16 -22.74
N ARG A 96 10.47 -3.02 -21.87
CA ARG A 96 11.22 -4.01 -21.08
C ARG A 96 12.08 -4.94 -21.94
N PRO A 97 13.15 -5.54 -21.38
CA PRO A 97 13.93 -6.58 -22.06
C PRO A 97 13.04 -7.70 -22.58
N ALA A 98 13.41 -8.34 -23.69
CA ALA A 98 12.60 -9.38 -24.33
C ALA A 98 12.18 -10.52 -23.38
N SER A 99 13.00 -10.84 -22.38
CA SER A 99 12.70 -11.83 -21.34
C SER A 99 11.54 -11.47 -20.42
N ARG A 100 11.19 -10.18 -20.29
CA ARG A 100 10.11 -9.66 -19.42
C ARG A 100 9.00 -8.97 -20.19
N ARG A 101 9.14 -8.84 -21.52
CA ARG A 101 8.26 -8.03 -22.35
C ARG A 101 6.97 -8.80 -22.64
N PRO A 102 5.79 -8.29 -22.26
CA PRO A 102 4.51 -8.88 -22.65
C PRO A 102 4.22 -8.69 -24.13
N ALA A 103 3.28 -9.47 -24.67
CA ALA A 103 2.80 -9.31 -26.04
C ALA A 103 2.08 -7.95 -26.20
N ALA A 104 2.43 -7.20 -27.25
CA ALA A 104 1.94 -5.84 -27.46
C ALA A 104 0.41 -5.76 -27.57
N GLU A 105 -0.19 -6.64 -28.37
CA GLU A 105 -1.64 -6.70 -28.55
C GLU A 105 -2.38 -6.94 -27.23
N GLU A 106 -1.79 -7.76 -26.35
CA GLU A 106 -2.37 -8.09 -25.05
C GLU A 106 -2.33 -6.89 -24.10
N VAL A 107 -1.19 -6.19 -24.02
CA VAL A 107 -1.08 -4.97 -23.23
C VAL A 107 -2.09 -3.94 -23.69
N SER A 108 -2.20 -3.70 -25.01
CA SER A 108 -3.16 -2.74 -25.54
C SER A 108 -4.61 -3.14 -25.25
N ARG A 109 -4.94 -4.44 -25.31
CA ARG A 109 -6.26 -4.98 -24.98
C ARG A 109 -6.59 -4.78 -23.50
N GLN A 110 -5.69 -5.18 -22.61
CA GLN A 110 -5.86 -5.03 -21.16
C GLN A 110 -5.92 -3.55 -20.74
N ARG A 111 -5.12 -2.68 -21.37
CA ARG A 111 -5.19 -1.23 -21.20
C ARG A 111 -6.58 -0.69 -21.51
N ARG A 112 -7.16 -1.04 -22.67
CA ARG A 112 -8.50 -0.57 -23.06
C ARG A 112 -9.56 -0.98 -22.03
N ARG A 113 -9.50 -2.22 -21.56
CA ARG A 113 -10.41 -2.74 -20.54
C ARG A 113 -10.25 -2.07 -19.19
N PHE A 114 -9.01 -1.90 -18.71
CA PHE A 114 -8.75 -1.20 -17.44
C PHE A 114 -9.20 0.27 -17.52
N ALA A 115 -9.06 0.90 -18.68
CA ALA A 115 -9.47 2.29 -18.91
C ALA A 115 -11.00 2.48 -18.98
N GLU A 116 -11.77 1.44 -19.26
CA GLU A 116 -13.21 1.55 -19.58
C GLU A 116 -14.02 2.26 -18.49
N PRO A 117 -13.90 1.92 -17.18
CA PRO A 117 -14.66 2.62 -16.13
C PRO A 117 -14.29 4.10 -15.99
N TRP A 118 -13.09 4.49 -16.41
CA TRP A 118 -12.59 5.86 -16.31
C TRP A 118 -13.00 6.74 -17.49
N ARG A 119 -13.49 6.15 -18.59
CA ARG A 119 -13.91 6.89 -19.79
C ARG A 119 -15.30 7.50 -19.60
N GLY A 120 -15.50 8.68 -20.20
CA GLY A 120 -16.80 9.36 -20.20
C GLY A 120 -16.89 10.59 -19.29
N GLY A 121 -15.82 10.96 -18.57
CA GLY A 121 -15.68 12.24 -17.86
C GLY A 121 -16.62 12.45 -16.67
N GLY A 122 -17.65 11.62 -16.52
CA GLY A 122 -18.52 11.53 -15.37
C GLY A 122 -18.35 10.16 -14.72
N SER A 123 -18.18 10.19 -13.41
CA SER A 123 -18.42 9.02 -12.58
C SER A 123 -19.76 8.37 -12.88
N GLN A 124 -19.80 7.04 -12.90
CA GLN A 124 -21.05 6.26 -12.89
C GLN A 124 -21.76 6.32 -11.51
N MET A 125 -21.05 6.74 -10.47
CA MET A 125 -21.54 6.88 -9.10
C MET A 125 -22.03 8.30 -8.80
N THR A 126 -23.24 8.36 -8.27
CA THR A 126 -23.84 9.59 -7.75
C THR A 126 -23.88 9.53 -6.23
N LEU A 127 -24.09 10.68 -5.58
CA LEU A 127 -24.34 10.72 -4.13
C LEU A 127 -25.53 9.82 -3.74
N GLN A 128 -26.54 9.69 -4.60
CA GLN A 128 -27.68 8.80 -4.36
C GLN A 128 -27.27 7.33 -4.32
N HIS A 129 -26.29 6.92 -5.13
CA HIS A 129 -25.78 5.55 -5.12
C HIS A 129 -25.01 5.22 -3.84
N ILE A 130 -24.18 6.14 -3.36
CA ILE A 130 -23.22 5.85 -2.29
C ILE A 130 -23.76 6.17 -0.88
N ALA A 131 -24.77 7.02 -0.75
CA ALA A 131 -25.35 7.40 0.54
C ALA A 131 -26.27 6.33 1.14
N ASP A 132 -26.93 5.52 0.30
CA ASP A 132 -27.70 4.37 0.77
C ASP A 132 -26.83 3.11 0.78
N PRO A 133 -26.66 2.42 1.92
CA PRO A 133 -25.75 1.28 2.01
C PRO A 133 -26.10 0.10 1.10
N GLU A 134 -27.39 -0.17 0.86
CA GLU A 134 -27.82 -1.30 0.03
C GLU A 134 -27.59 -1.00 -1.45
N HIS A 135 -27.86 0.24 -1.89
CA HIS A 135 -27.51 0.69 -3.23
C HIS A 135 -26.00 0.75 -3.45
N ARG A 136 -25.23 1.21 -2.45
CA ARG A 136 -23.77 1.25 -2.48
C ARG A 136 -23.20 -0.15 -2.66
N ASP A 137 -23.61 -1.10 -1.83
CA ASP A 137 -23.16 -2.50 -1.92
C ASP A 137 -23.49 -3.11 -3.27
N LYS A 138 -24.72 -2.90 -3.78
CA LYS A 138 -25.11 -3.40 -5.10
C LYS A 138 -24.24 -2.83 -6.22
N HIS A 139 -23.94 -1.52 -6.15
CA HIS A 139 -23.11 -0.86 -7.15
C HIS A 139 -21.66 -1.33 -7.07
N PHE A 140 -21.09 -1.40 -5.87
CA PHE A 140 -19.73 -1.90 -5.65
C PHE A 140 -19.59 -3.37 -6.06
N ALA A 141 -20.55 -4.22 -5.73
CA ALA A 141 -20.56 -5.61 -6.18
C ALA A 141 -20.51 -5.73 -7.72
N ALA A 142 -21.23 -4.86 -8.44
CA ALA A 142 -21.19 -4.81 -9.90
C ALA A 142 -19.83 -4.36 -10.46
N LEU A 143 -19.06 -3.60 -9.68
CA LEU A 143 -17.72 -3.15 -10.03
C LEU A 143 -16.62 -4.17 -9.68
N GLY A 144 -16.91 -5.18 -8.84
CA GLY A 144 -15.93 -6.15 -8.32
C GLY A 144 -15.72 -6.10 -6.80
N GLY A 145 -16.42 -5.20 -6.11
CA GLY A 145 -16.49 -5.14 -4.65
C GLY A 145 -15.22 -4.62 -3.97
N GLY A 146 -14.24 -4.13 -4.72
CA GLY A 146 -12.95 -3.67 -4.19
C GLY A 146 -11.91 -4.77 -4.10
N TRP A 147 -12.29 -6.04 -4.25
CA TRP A 147 -11.40 -7.19 -4.07
C TRP A 147 -10.32 -7.30 -5.14
N ASP A 148 -10.56 -6.73 -6.33
CA ASP A 148 -9.67 -6.80 -7.48
C ASP A 148 -8.93 -5.49 -7.75
N ALA A 149 -7.87 -5.59 -8.54
CA ALA A 149 -6.97 -4.49 -8.86
C ALA A 149 -7.68 -3.28 -9.50
N LEU A 150 -8.70 -3.48 -10.34
CA LEU A 150 -9.41 -2.36 -10.96
C LEU A 150 -10.45 -1.77 -9.99
N SER A 151 -11.25 -2.64 -9.37
CA SER A 151 -12.35 -2.20 -8.52
C SER A 151 -11.89 -1.50 -7.26
N SER A 152 -10.78 -1.93 -6.64
CA SER A 152 -10.18 -1.27 -5.46
C SER A 152 -9.89 0.21 -5.70
N VAL A 153 -9.10 0.54 -6.72
CA VAL A 153 -8.73 1.93 -7.01
C VAL A 153 -9.89 2.76 -7.55
N TYR A 154 -10.82 2.14 -8.30
CA TYR A 154 -11.96 2.85 -8.86
C TYR A 154 -13.00 3.19 -7.78
N ILE A 155 -13.33 2.25 -6.89
CA ILE A 155 -14.20 2.50 -5.73
C ILE A 155 -13.59 3.55 -4.80
N SER A 156 -12.30 3.45 -4.51
CA SER A 156 -11.58 4.43 -3.69
C SER A 156 -11.68 5.84 -4.29
N TYR A 157 -11.60 5.94 -5.63
CA TYR A 157 -11.66 7.22 -6.34
C TYR A 157 -13.05 7.82 -6.25
N GLU A 158 -14.07 6.99 -6.49
CA GLU A 158 -15.46 7.43 -6.41
C GLU A 158 -15.85 7.89 -5.01
N ALA A 159 -15.43 7.14 -3.99
CA ALA A 159 -15.64 7.51 -2.60
C ALA A 159 -14.94 8.84 -2.26
N LEU A 160 -13.67 9.01 -2.64
CA LEU A 160 -12.92 10.25 -2.41
C LEU A 160 -13.58 11.45 -3.09
N ARG A 161 -13.97 11.30 -4.36
CA ARG A 161 -14.61 12.36 -5.15
C ARG A 161 -15.97 12.76 -4.55
N LEU A 162 -16.79 11.79 -4.15
CA LEU A 162 -18.12 12.04 -3.58
C LEU A 162 -18.07 12.51 -2.13
N ALA A 163 -17.02 12.16 -1.40
CA ALA A 163 -16.78 12.68 -0.06
C ALA A 163 -16.49 14.18 -0.08
N ASP A 164 -15.96 14.73 -1.18
CA ASP A 164 -15.73 16.17 -1.36
C ASP A 164 -14.93 16.79 -0.19
N GLY A 165 -13.89 16.07 0.25
CA GLY A 165 -13.03 16.48 1.36
C GLY A 165 -13.68 16.41 2.75
N ASP A 166 -14.78 15.68 2.89
CA ASP A 166 -15.41 15.30 4.15
C ASP A 166 -14.96 13.89 4.58
N TRP A 167 -14.21 13.83 5.68
CA TRP A 167 -13.68 12.56 6.19
C TRP A 167 -14.77 11.59 6.64
N GLU A 168 -15.86 12.10 7.24
CA GLU A 168 -16.97 11.27 7.71
C GLU A 168 -17.61 10.54 6.55
N LYS A 169 -17.94 11.28 5.48
CA LYS A 169 -18.46 10.69 4.25
C LYS A 169 -17.49 9.68 3.66
N LEU A 170 -16.19 9.97 3.64
CA LEU A 170 -15.20 9.04 3.11
C LEU A 170 -15.21 7.71 3.87
N VAL A 171 -15.30 7.75 5.20
CA VAL A 171 -15.38 6.55 6.05
C VAL A 171 -16.64 5.74 5.73
N HIS A 172 -17.80 6.38 5.55
CA HIS A 172 -19.02 5.67 5.11
C HIS A 172 -18.90 5.09 3.70
N TYR A 173 -18.31 5.85 2.79
CA TYR A 173 -18.32 5.57 1.35
C TYR A 173 -17.29 4.51 0.94
N ALA A 174 -16.10 4.53 1.54
CA ALA A 174 -15.05 3.55 1.29
C ALA A 174 -14.89 2.52 2.41
N GLY A 175 -15.27 2.81 3.66
CA GLY A 175 -15.04 1.89 4.78
C GLY A 175 -16.25 1.11 5.27
N ALA A 176 -17.47 1.46 4.84
CA ALA A 176 -18.69 0.84 5.34
C ALA A 176 -19.48 0.11 4.25
N HIS A 177 -18.85 -0.72 3.44
CA HIS A 177 -19.52 -1.46 2.36
C HIS A 177 -19.23 -2.96 2.40
N GLY A 178 -20.08 -3.74 1.72
CA GLY A 178 -20.07 -5.20 1.70
C GLY A 178 -18.95 -5.87 0.90
N GLY A 179 -17.83 -5.17 0.71
CA GLY A 179 -16.70 -5.60 -0.11
C GLY A 179 -15.37 -5.46 0.64
N ASP A 180 -14.28 -5.29 -0.10
CA ASP A 180 -12.92 -5.10 0.40
C ASP A 180 -12.74 -3.69 1.00
N SER A 181 -13.30 -3.50 2.20
CA SER A 181 -13.50 -2.19 2.82
C SER A 181 -12.26 -1.63 3.51
N ASP A 182 -11.34 -2.47 3.99
CA ASP A 182 -10.03 -2.04 4.48
C ASP A 182 -9.16 -1.54 3.32
N SER A 183 -9.05 -2.29 2.22
CA SER A 183 -8.25 -1.89 1.06
C SER A 183 -8.72 -0.58 0.44
N THR A 184 -10.03 -0.44 0.22
CA THR A 184 -10.60 0.75 -0.42
C THR A 184 -10.50 1.98 0.48
N LEU A 185 -10.75 1.86 1.79
CA LEU A 185 -10.56 2.98 2.71
C LEU A 185 -9.09 3.29 2.97
N ALA A 186 -8.18 2.31 2.92
CA ALA A 186 -6.74 2.54 3.01
C ALA A 186 -6.23 3.38 1.83
N ILE A 187 -6.56 2.99 0.60
CA ILE A 187 -6.20 3.73 -0.62
C ILE A 187 -6.81 5.13 -0.59
N ALA A 188 -8.12 5.24 -0.35
CA ALA A 188 -8.81 6.53 -0.33
C ALA A 188 -8.33 7.43 0.82
N GLY A 189 -8.03 6.85 1.99
CA GLY A 189 -7.49 7.54 3.15
C GLY A 189 -6.09 8.11 2.89
N ALA A 190 -5.23 7.35 2.19
CA ALA A 190 -3.93 7.85 1.77
C ALA A 190 -4.04 9.08 0.86
N TRP A 191 -4.95 9.02 -0.13
CA TRP A 191 -5.22 10.13 -1.04
C TRP A 191 -5.82 11.34 -0.31
N PHE A 192 -6.74 11.11 0.62
CA PHE A 192 -7.32 12.15 1.46
C PHE A 192 -6.25 12.84 2.31
N GLY A 193 -5.36 12.08 2.95
CA GLY A 193 -4.26 12.65 3.74
C GLY A 193 -3.26 13.42 2.90
N ALA A 194 -2.96 12.94 1.68
CA ALA A 194 -2.12 13.67 0.74
C ALA A 194 -2.73 15.01 0.31
N ALA A 195 -4.06 15.06 0.13
CA ALA A 195 -4.80 16.24 -0.34
C ALA A 195 -5.13 17.25 0.77
N TYR A 196 -5.51 16.78 1.95
CA TYR A 196 -6.14 17.59 2.99
C TYR A 196 -5.40 17.60 4.33
N GLY A 197 -4.30 16.85 4.45
CA GLY A 197 -3.58 16.70 5.72
C GLY A 197 -4.40 15.94 6.78
N LEU A 198 -4.16 16.26 8.05
CA LEU A 198 -4.83 15.66 9.22
C LEU A 198 -5.90 16.60 9.81
N GLU A 199 -6.01 17.82 9.30
CA GLU A 199 -6.83 18.89 9.85
C GLU A 199 -8.33 18.55 9.81
N ARG A 200 -8.73 17.74 8.83
CA ARG A 200 -10.14 17.32 8.63
C ARG A 200 -10.46 15.99 9.30
N THR A 201 -9.55 15.41 10.08
CA THR A 201 -9.73 14.10 10.72
C THR A 201 -9.62 14.19 12.24
N PRO A 202 -10.46 13.48 13.00
CA PRO A 202 -10.40 13.47 14.46
C PRO A 202 -9.04 12.98 14.98
N LYS A 203 -8.36 13.79 15.82
CA LYS A 203 -7.06 13.43 16.41
C LYS A 203 -7.03 12.07 17.08
N LYS A 204 -8.12 11.69 17.75
CA LYS A 204 -8.26 10.39 18.42
C LYS A 204 -8.16 9.20 17.47
N GLN A 205 -8.51 9.34 16.19
CA GLN A 205 -8.44 8.26 15.21
C GLN A 205 -7.00 7.96 14.83
N TRP A 206 -6.26 9.01 14.47
CA TRP A 206 -4.91 8.84 13.97
C TRP A 206 -3.86 8.74 15.08
N ALA A 207 -4.06 9.36 16.24
CA ALA A 207 -3.06 9.30 17.32
C ALA A 207 -3.02 7.94 18.04
N ALA A 208 -4.09 7.15 17.91
CA ALA A 208 -4.23 5.84 18.56
C ALA A 208 -3.97 4.66 17.59
N VAL A 209 -3.86 4.94 16.28
CA VAL A 209 -3.69 3.89 15.27
C VAL A 209 -2.40 3.12 15.51
N GLU A 210 -2.46 1.82 15.26
CA GLU A 210 -1.29 0.97 15.36
C GLU A 210 -0.15 1.49 14.47
N LYS A 211 1.10 1.34 14.93
CA LYS A 211 2.32 1.78 14.22
C LYS A 211 2.41 3.29 14.00
N PHE A 212 1.60 4.11 14.67
CA PHE A 212 1.67 5.58 14.58
C PHE A 212 3.09 6.13 14.75
N ALA A 213 3.80 5.71 15.79
CA ALA A 213 5.17 6.17 16.04
C ALA A 213 6.14 5.80 14.90
N GLU A 214 6.02 4.58 14.36
CA GLU A 214 6.81 4.12 13.20
C GLU A 214 6.52 4.99 11.97
N MET A 215 5.24 5.27 11.69
CA MET A 215 4.84 6.14 10.58
C MET A 215 5.36 7.56 10.73
N CYS A 216 5.39 8.11 11.95
CA CYS A 216 5.97 9.43 12.20
C CYS A 216 7.46 9.44 11.84
N GLU A 217 8.23 8.43 12.25
CA GLU A 217 9.66 8.32 11.93
C GLU A 217 9.91 8.12 10.44
N MET A 218 9.14 7.23 9.80
CA MET A 218 9.23 7.00 8.36
C MET A 218 8.86 8.25 7.57
N SER A 219 7.83 8.99 7.99
CA SER A 219 7.40 10.22 7.31
C SER A 219 8.50 11.27 7.27
N ALA A 220 9.27 11.41 8.36
CA ALA A 220 10.40 12.33 8.41
C ALA A 220 11.52 11.93 7.44
N ALA A 221 11.85 10.63 7.37
CA ALA A 221 12.86 10.12 6.43
C ALA A 221 12.40 10.29 4.96
N LEU A 222 11.14 9.98 4.68
CA LEU A 222 10.56 10.10 3.33
C LEU A 222 10.49 11.55 2.86
N GLU A 223 10.18 12.51 3.74
CA GLU A 223 10.25 13.94 3.40
C GLU A 223 11.68 14.38 3.02
N GLN A 224 12.71 13.88 3.71
CA GLN A 224 14.11 14.18 3.37
C GLN A 224 14.51 13.60 2.01
N ILE A 225 14.15 12.33 1.76
CA ILE A 225 14.38 11.66 0.47
C ILE A 225 13.69 12.45 -0.65
N ARG A 226 12.44 12.84 -0.43
CA ARG A 226 11.65 13.63 -1.38
C ARG A 226 12.34 14.96 -1.72
N VAL A 227 12.79 15.72 -0.72
CA VAL A 227 13.51 16.99 -0.96
C VAL A 227 14.73 16.75 -1.85
N HIS A 228 15.47 15.65 -1.63
CA HIS A 228 16.62 15.30 -2.47
C HIS A 228 16.24 14.95 -3.91
N LEU A 229 15.22 14.11 -4.11
CA LEU A 229 14.74 13.74 -5.46
C LEU A 229 14.29 14.95 -6.29
N HIS A 230 13.81 16.00 -5.62
CA HIS A 230 13.35 17.24 -6.24
C HIS A 230 14.44 18.33 -6.36
N GLY A 231 15.72 17.96 -6.21
CA GLY A 231 16.86 18.86 -6.40
C GLY A 231 17.22 19.72 -5.18
N GLY A 232 16.67 19.41 -4.00
CA GLY A 232 17.08 20.01 -2.73
C GLY A 232 18.40 19.41 -2.20
N VAL A 233 19.09 20.16 -1.33
CA VAL A 233 20.33 19.72 -0.68
C VAL A 233 20.01 18.60 0.31
N ALA A 234 20.67 17.44 0.16
CA ALA A 234 20.53 16.31 1.07
C ALA A 234 21.12 16.65 2.45
N PRO A 235 20.40 16.43 3.57
CA PRO A 235 21.05 16.32 4.87
C PRO A 235 21.89 15.03 4.93
N ALA A 236 22.85 14.99 5.86
CA ALA A 236 23.68 13.80 6.09
C ALA A 236 22.82 12.53 6.25
N ALA A 237 23.28 11.41 5.70
CA ALA A 237 22.57 10.13 5.70
C ALA A 237 21.92 9.86 7.06
N VAL A 238 20.65 9.43 7.06
CA VAL A 238 19.95 9.03 8.29
C VAL A 238 20.67 7.79 8.84
N SER A 239 21.60 8.00 9.78
CA SER A 239 22.49 6.97 10.31
C SER A 239 21.86 6.13 11.41
N ALA A 240 20.54 6.22 11.60
CA ALA A 240 19.83 5.44 12.61
C ALA A 240 19.16 4.24 11.92
N PRO A 241 19.51 2.99 12.27
CA PRO A 241 18.67 1.86 11.88
C PRO A 241 17.28 2.11 12.44
N LEU A 242 16.25 2.10 11.57
CA LEU A 242 14.85 2.07 12.01
C LEU A 242 14.73 0.91 13.00
N SER A 243 14.32 1.21 14.24
CA SER A 243 14.30 0.19 15.29
C SER A 243 13.42 -0.97 14.84
N HIS A 244 14.01 -2.16 14.72
CA HIS A 244 13.27 -3.39 14.55
C HIS A 244 12.63 -3.71 15.91
N ALA A 245 11.47 -3.12 16.20
CA ALA A 245 10.64 -3.53 17.32
C ALA A 245 9.98 -4.88 16.97
N GLY A 246 10.80 -5.93 16.92
CA GLY A 246 10.39 -7.28 16.57
C GLY A 246 11.53 -8.24 16.88
N LYS A 247 11.39 -9.00 17.97
CA LYS A 247 12.33 -10.06 18.34
C LYS A 247 12.37 -11.11 17.23
N ALA A 248 13.33 -11.01 16.33
CA ALA A 248 13.75 -12.14 15.49
C ALA A 248 15.16 -12.51 15.90
N ALA A 249 15.27 -13.39 16.90
CA ALA A 249 16.49 -14.17 17.07
C ALA A 249 16.57 -15.13 15.86
N LEU A 250 17.25 -14.69 14.81
CA LEU A 250 17.74 -15.62 13.80
C LEU A 250 18.78 -16.50 14.48
N VAL A 251 18.45 -17.77 14.62
CA VAL A 251 19.41 -18.84 14.95
C VAL A 251 20.42 -18.88 13.81
N THR A 252 21.52 -18.13 13.93
CA THR A 252 22.69 -18.34 13.10
C THR A 252 23.46 -19.53 13.66
N ALA A 253 23.31 -20.63 12.94
CA ALA A 253 24.35 -21.56 12.48
C ALA A 253 25.31 -22.19 13.50
N GLY A 254 25.66 -23.46 13.25
CA GLY A 254 26.92 -24.00 13.73
C GLY A 254 28.06 -23.04 13.42
N GLY A 255 28.62 -22.47 14.48
CA GLY A 255 29.65 -21.45 14.45
C GLY A 255 29.83 -20.91 15.87
N ALA A 256 31.01 -21.15 16.45
CA ALA A 256 31.26 -21.02 17.88
C ALA A 256 30.95 -19.61 18.46
N PRO A 257 30.47 -19.54 19.73
CA PRO A 257 30.04 -18.29 20.34
C PRO A 257 31.22 -17.39 20.72
N LEU A 258 31.11 -16.10 20.35
CA LEU A 258 31.96 -15.04 20.87
C LEU A 258 31.50 -14.68 22.28
N GLN A 259 32.33 -14.93 23.29
CA GLN A 259 32.11 -14.51 24.67
C GLN A 259 32.43 -13.02 24.82
N ILE A 260 31.51 -12.26 25.43
CA ILE A 260 31.78 -10.93 25.98
C ILE A 260 31.63 -11.03 27.50
N THR A 261 32.72 -10.75 28.23
CA THR A 261 32.77 -10.70 29.69
C THR A 261 32.25 -9.35 30.23
N PRO A 262 31.64 -9.31 31.42
CA PRO A 262 31.12 -8.08 32.01
C PRO A 262 32.18 -7.38 32.87
N ALA A 263 32.25 -6.05 32.77
CA ALA A 263 32.85 -5.16 33.76
C ALA A 263 32.01 -3.87 33.76
N GLY A 264 31.58 -3.27 34.86
CA GLY A 264 31.64 -3.53 36.29
C GLY A 264 30.69 -2.54 36.97
N ASP A 265 30.38 -2.79 38.25
CA ASP A 265 29.42 -2.04 39.06
C ASP A 265 29.76 -0.56 39.28
N GLY A 266 28.73 0.31 39.36
CA GLY A 266 28.96 1.68 39.83
C GLY A 266 27.81 2.68 39.74
N ARG A 267 26.78 2.51 40.60
CA ARG A 267 25.87 3.55 41.14
C ARG A 267 24.77 4.12 40.21
N LEU A 268 23.53 3.68 40.48
CA LEU A 268 22.28 4.36 40.12
C LEU A 268 22.18 5.71 40.84
N ALA A 269 22.19 6.81 40.09
CA ALA A 269 21.72 8.12 40.55
C ALA A 269 20.22 8.27 40.23
N ALA A 270 19.46 8.75 41.21
CA ALA A 270 18.01 8.79 41.19
C ALA A 270 17.43 9.91 40.30
N ALA A 271 16.41 9.52 39.53
CA ALA A 271 15.21 10.24 39.07
C ALA A 271 15.33 11.72 38.62
N ALA A 272 15.23 11.93 37.30
CA ALA A 272 14.35 12.95 36.75
C ALA A 272 13.03 12.27 36.36
N GLY A 273 11.88 12.85 36.74
CA GLY A 273 10.56 12.30 36.39
C GLY A 273 10.35 12.15 34.88
N PRO A 274 9.35 11.37 34.43
CA PRO A 274 9.11 11.19 33.01
C PRO A 274 8.72 12.55 32.42
N ALA A 275 9.62 13.16 31.66
CA ALA A 275 9.23 14.15 30.68
C ALA A 275 8.23 13.43 29.77
N GLU A 276 6.99 13.92 29.70
CA GLU A 276 6.02 13.46 28.70
C GLU A 276 6.73 13.51 27.35
N ALA A 277 7.08 12.36 26.81
CA ALA A 277 7.68 12.27 25.50
C ALA A 277 6.62 12.76 24.52
N ARG A 278 6.71 14.03 24.12
CA ARG A 278 5.82 14.64 23.14
C ARG A 278 5.82 13.72 21.93
N LEU A 279 4.66 13.13 21.60
CA LEU A 279 4.50 12.32 20.39
C LEU A 279 5.06 13.11 19.21
N LYS A 280 6.00 12.51 18.47
CA LYS A 280 6.46 13.10 17.21
C LYS A 280 5.23 13.20 16.31
N GLU A 281 4.94 14.40 15.82
CA GLU A 281 3.82 14.62 14.89
C GLU A 281 4.22 14.12 13.48
N PRO A 282 3.27 13.60 12.68
CA PRO A 282 3.54 13.17 11.31
C PRO A 282 4.03 14.34 10.43
N SER A 283 5.00 14.08 9.55
CA SER A 283 5.61 15.14 8.74
C SER A 283 4.74 15.51 7.53
N GLY A 284 3.99 16.61 7.64
CA GLY A 284 3.23 17.21 6.54
C GLY A 284 2.29 16.23 5.81
N CYS A 285 2.10 16.43 4.51
CA CYS A 285 1.25 15.57 3.69
C CYS A 285 1.80 14.14 3.52
N VAL A 286 3.11 13.91 3.68
CA VAL A 286 3.68 12.53 3.70
C VAL A 286 3.12 11.80 4.92
N GLY A 287 3.28 12.39 6.11
CA GLY A 287 2.78 11.81 7.35
C GLY A 287 1.28 11.60 7.33
N ALA A 288 0.52 12.59 6.84
CA ALA A 288 -0.93 12.48 6.72
C ALA A 288 -1.37 11.33 5.80
N ALA A 289 -0.74 11.15 4.63
CA ALA A 289 -1.05 10.07 3.72
C ALA A 289 -0.79 8.68 4.33
N LEU A 290 0.36 8.50 5.00
CA LEU A 290 0.69 7.24 5.67
C LEU A 290 -0.31 6.93 6.79
N VAL A 291 -0.55 7.91 7.65
CA VAL A 291 -1.37 7.73 8.85
C VAL A 291 -2.84 7.52 8.50
N LEU A 292 -3.39 8.27 7.54
CA LEU A 292 -4.79 8.09 7.12
C LEU A 292 -5.00 6.85 6.26
N SER A 293 -3.96 6.35 5.59
CA SER A 293 -3.99 4.99 5.02
C SER A 293 -4.19 3.95 6.12
N ALA A 294 -3.42 4.03 7.20
CA ALA A 294 -3.49 3.08 8.31
C ALA A 294 -4.79 3.20 9.13
N VAL A 295 -5.28 4.43 9.33
CA VAL A 295 -6.59 4.65 9.95
C VAL A 295 -7.69 4.05 9.07
N GLY A 296 -7.60 4.27 7.75
CA GLY A 296 -8.56 3.74 6.79
C GLY A 296 -8.60 2.22 6.76
N ASP A 297 -7.44 1.59 6.59
CA ASP A 297 -7.25 0.15 6.74
C ASP A 297 -7.88 -0.33 8.05
N SER A 298 -7.41 0.18 9.20
CA SER A 298 -7.86 -0.33 10.49
C SER A 298 -9.37 -0.22 10.66
N ILE A 299 -9.98 0.90 10.27
CA ILE A 299 -11.43 1.09 10.30
C ILE A 299 -12.13 0.03 9.44
N GLY A 300 -11.77 -0.12 8.16
CA GLY A 300 -12.39 -1.10 7.27
C GLY A 300 -12.12 -2.56 7.71
N PHE A 301 -11.00 -2.82 8.36
CA PHE A 301 -10.59 -4.15 8.79
C PHE A 301 -11.33 -4.60 10.04
N ARG A 302 -11.29 -3.76 11.09
CA ARG A 302 -11.89 -4.02 12.40
C ARG A 302 -11.56 -5.44 12.92
N GLY A 303 -10.30 -5.87 12.81
CA GLY A 303 -9.89 -7.21 13.26
C GLY A 303 -10.63 -8.34 12.51
N SER A 304 -10.78 -8.20 11.20
CA SER A 304 -11.57 -9.06 10.30
C SER A 304 -13.10 -8.98 10.45
N GLU A 305 -13.65 -8.22 11.41
CA GLU A 305 -15.10 -8.16 11.61
C GLU A 305 -15.82 -7.45 10.45
N TRP A 306 -15.20 -6.41 9.88
CA TRP A 306 -15.84 -5.56 8.87
C TRP A 306 -15.39 -5.90 7.45
N GLU A 307 -14.11 -6.21 7.23
CA GLU A 307 -13.55 -6.64 5.93
C GLU A 307 -14.37 -7.78 5.28
N PHE A 308 -14.77 -8.79 6.07
CA PHE A 308 -15.53 -9.94 5.58
C PHE A 308 -17.04 -9.81 5.78
N CYS A 309 -17.53 -8.63 6.17
CA CYS A 309 -18.96 -8.37 6.31
C CYS A 309 -19.55 -7.97 4.96
N GLU A 310 -20.25 -8.89 4.28
CA GLU A 310 -20.85 -8.66 2.95
C GLU A 310 -22.04 -7.68 2.94
N HIS A 311 -22.28 -6.92 4.02
CA HIS A 311 -23.45 -6.04 4.17
C HIS A 311 -23.04 -4.72 4.81
N GLY A 312 -22.80 -3.69 4.01
CA GLY A 312 -22.47 -2.33 4.43
C GLY A 312 -23.47 -1.74 5.42
N LYS A 313 -24.76 -2.07 5.29
CA LYS A 313 -25.79 -1.68 6.27
C LYS A 313 -25.52 -2.21 7.68
N LYS A 314 -24.96 -3.41 7.81
CA LYS A 314 -24.58 -3.98 9.12
C LYS A 314 -23.34 -3.27 9.67
N ILE A 315 -22.38 -2.95 8.81
CA ILE A 315 -21.17 -2.19 9.17
C ILE A 315 -21.58 -0.80 9.67
N GLU A 316 -22.43 -0.08 8.95
CA GLU A 316 -22.93 1.23 9.38
C GLU A 316 -23.70 1.14 10.70
N ALA A 317 -24.61 0.17 10.86
CA ALA A 317 -25.31 -0.01 12.13
C ALA A 317 -24.35 -0.32 13.31
N ALA A 318 -23.25 -1.05 13.06
CA ALA A 318 -22.21 -1.27 14.06
C ALA A 318 -21.44 0.02 14.35
N MET A 319 -21.07 0.78 13.33
CA MET A 319 -20.40 2.08 13.42
C MET A 319 -21.23 3.11 14.21
N GLU A 320 -22.54 3.20 13.97
CA GLU A 320 -23.46 4.05 14.72
C GLU A 320 -23.53 3.67 16.21
N ARG A 321 -23.53 2.38 16.53
CA ARG A 321 -23.46 1.91 17.93
C ARG A 321 -22.15 2.27 18.62
N LEU A 322 -21.08 2.50 17.86
CA LEU A 322 -19.79 3.01 18.35
C LEU A 322 -19.74 4.55 18.41
N GLY A 323 -20.86 5.23 18.15
CA GLY A 323 -20.99 6.69 18.21
C GLY A 323 -20.82 7.40 16.87
N GLY A 324 -20.81 6.67 15.75
CA GLY A 324 -20.67 7.20 14.39
C GLY A 324 -19.23 7.19 13.87
N ALA A 325 -19.05 7.48 12.58
CA ALA A 325 -17.77 7.41 11.88
C ALA A 325 -16.67 8.28 12.51
N LEU A 326 -16.99 9.50 12.96
CA LEU A 326 -16.02 10.39 13.63
C LEU A 326 -15.72 9.96 15.08
N ALA A 327 -16.51 9.05 15.66
CA ALA A 327 -16.33 8.60 17.02
C ALA A 327 -15.29 7.48 17.17
N LEU A 328 -15.03 6.74 16.08
CA LEU A 328 -14.18 5.55 16.07
C LEU A 328 -12.76 5.85 16.59
N VAL A 329 -12.15 4.85 17.23
CA VAL A 329 -10.78 4.89 17.74
C VAL A 329 -10.10 3.56 17.40
N PRO A 330 -9.54 3.42 16.19
CA PRO A 330 -8.78 2.23 15.82
C PRO A 330 -7.51 2.16 16.66
N SER A 331 -7.44 1.21 17.60
CA SER A 331 -6.27 0.97 18.44
C SER A 331 -6.06 -0.52 18.67
N ARG A 332 -4.82 -0.99 18.46
CA ARG A 332 -4.41 -2.37 18.75
C ARG A 332 -4.65 -2.73 20.22
N GLU A 333 -4.48 -1.79 21.15
CA GLU A 333 -4.69 -2.02 22.59
C GLU A 333 -6.15 -2.38 22.91
N THR A 334 -7.09 -1.91 22.09
CA THR A 334 -8.51 -2.23 22.18
C THR A 334 -8.94 -3.40 21.28
N GLY A 335 -7.98 -4.14 20.72
CA GLY A 335 -8.27 -5.24 19.79
C GLY A 335 -8.68 -4.80 18.39
N TRP A 336 -8.34 -3.57 17.99
CA TRP A 336 -8.64 -2.99 16.69
C TRP A 336 -7.33 -2.65 15.94
N PRO A 337 -6.57 -3.66 15.49
CA PRO A 337 -5.29 -3.47 14.80
C PRO A 337 -5.47 -3.00 13.35
N VAL A 338 -4.36 -2.70 12.67
CA VAL A 338 -4.32 -2.58 11.20
C VAL A 338 -4.29 -3.97 10.54
N SER A 339 -4.74 -4.11 9.29
CA SER A 339 -4.66 -5.34 8.50
C SER A 339 -3.26 -5.54 7.92
N ASP A 340 -3.10 -6.53 7.04
CA ASP A 340 -1.85 -6.74 6.32
C ASP A 340 -1.55 -5.63 5.30
N ASP A 341 -2.56 -4.85 4.88
CA ASP A 341 -2.44 -3.70 3.99
C ASP A 341 -1.42 -2.69 4.49
N THR A 342 -1.63 -2.17 5.71
CA THR A 342 -0.70 -1.21 6.32
C THR A 342 0.66 -1.83 6.52
N VAL A 343 0.74 -3.09 6.96
CA VAL A 343 2.03 -3.73 7.23
C VAL A 343 2.85 -3.86 5.93
N GLN A 344 2.22 -4.27 4.83
CA GLN A 344 2.85 -4.37 3.52
C GLN A 344 3.15 -3.01 2.90
N HIS A 345 2.28 -2.02 3.11
CA HIS A 345 2.52 -0.64 2.66
C HIS A 345 3.75 -0.04 3.34
N LEU A 346 3.90 -0.25 4.65
CA LEU A 346 5.10 0.17 5.39
C LEU A 346 6.35 -0.60 4.95
N ALA A 347 6.24 -1.87 4.57
CA ALA A 347 7.35 -2.62 3.98
C ALA A 347 7.86 -1.98 2.67
N THR A 348 6.94 -1.56 1.77
CA THR A 348 7.29 -0.83 0.55
C THR A 348 8.06 0.44 0.86
N LEU A 349 7.61 1.21 1.86
CA LEU A 349 8.24 2.47 2.25
C LEU A 349 9.60 2.26 2.94
N ARG A 350 9.74 1.22 3.77
CA ARG A 350 11.03 0.83 4.38
C ARG A 350 12.07 0.52 3.30
N ALA A 351 11.66 -0.15 2.22
CA ALA A 351 12.56 -0.42 1.10
C ALA A 351 12.98 0.85 0.34
N ILE A 352 12.09 1.83 0.20
CA ILE A 352 12.44 3.14 -0.37
C ILE A 352 13.45 3.88 0.53
N ILE A 353 13.24 3.85 1.85
CA ILE A 353 14.16 4.44 2.82
C ILE A 353 15.53 3.74 2.79
N ASP A 354 15.54 2.41 2.72
CA ASP A 354 16.77 1.60 2.65
C ASP A 354 17.52 1.79 1.31
N ALA A 355 16.80 2.13 0.24
CA ALA A 355 17.38 2.47 -1.05
C ALA A 355 17.76 3.95 -1.20
N GLN A 356 17.70 4.75 -0.12
CA GLN A 356 18.06 6.18 -0.18
C GLN A 356 19.44 6.38 -0.81
N GLY A 357 19.54 7.29 -1.79
CA GLY A 357 20.75 7.55 -2.56
C GLY A 357 20.98 6.63 -3.78
N ALA A 358 20.16 5.59 -3.96
CA ALA A 358 20.19 4.71 -5.14
C ALA A 358 18.78 4.51 -5.74
N LEU A 359 17.89 5.49 -5.52
CA LEU A 359 16.54 5.48 -6.04
C LEU A 359 16.54 5.77 -7.55
N PRO A 360 15.71 5.06 -8.35
CA PRO A 360 15.59 5.31 -9.78
C PRO A 360 14.98 6.70 -10.05
N MET A 361 15.66 7.53 -10.84
CA MET A 361 15.18 8.85 -11.25
C MET A 361 14.44 8.81 -12.59
N SER A 362 14.59 7.71 -13.33
CA SER A 362 13.96 7.47 -14.62
C SER A 362 13.49 6.02 -14.75
N SER A 363 12.51 5.78 -15.62
CA SER A 363 12.09 4.44 -16.03
C SER A 363 13.22 3.62 -16.70
N ARG A 364 14.31 4.28 -17.13
CA ARG A 364 15.48 3.65 -17.76
C ARG A 364 16.55 3.19 -16.77
N ASP A 365 16.45 3.53 -15.49
CA ASP A 365 17.44 3.22 -14.46
C ASP A 365 17.32 1.75 -13.98
N ALA A 366 17.53 0.80 -14.89
CA ALA A 366 17.25 -0.61 -14.65
C ALA A 366 17.99 -1.19 -13.43
N GLY A 367 19.22 -0.76 -13.17
CA GLY A 367 19.99 -1.20 -12.00
C GLY A 367 19.44 -0.66 -10.67
N ALA A 368 18.99 0.60 -10.65
CA ALA A 368 18.37 1.20 -9.47
C ALA A 368 16.99 0.59 -9.20
N LEU A 369 16.20 0.34 -10.26
CA LEU A 369 14.93 -0.39 -10.17
C LEU A 369 15.13 -1.81 -9.61
N ASP A 370 16.07 -2.58 -10.15
CA ASP A 370 16.38 -3.93 -9.65
C ASP A 370 16.81 -3.90 -8.18
N GLY A 371 17.71 -2.99 -7.82
CA GLY A 371 18.16 -2.81 -6.44
C GLY A 371 17.04 -2.42 -5.47
N LEU A 372 16.10 -1.56 -5.88
CA LEU A 372 14.93 -1.20 -5.09
C LEU A 372 13.96 -2.39 -4.95
N MET A 373 13.69 -3.11 -6.03
CA MET A 373 12.78 -4.27 -6.01
C MET A 373 13.30 -5.40 -5.12
N ARG A 374 14.61 -5.66 -5.11
CA ARG A 374 15.24 -6.61 -4.17
C ARG A 374 15.03 -6.21 -2.71
N ARG A 375 15.18 -4.92 -2.40
CA ARG A 375 14.91 -4.40 -1.04
C ARG A 375 13.44 -4.48 -0.68
N MET A 376 12.53 -4.16 -1.61
CA MET A 376 11.09 -4.33 -1.40
C MET A 376 10.77 -5.78 -1.08
N ALA A 377 11.27 -6.72 -1.88
CA ALA A 377 11.11 -8.14 -1.60
C ALA A 377 11.72 -8.54 -0.24
N HIS A 378 12.89 -8.03 0.13
CA HIS A 378 13.45 -8.30 1.46
C HIS A 378 12.53 -7.84 2.60
N TRP A 379 12.08 -6.58 2.57
CA TRP A 379 11.27 -6.00 3.63
C TRP A 379 9.91 -6.65 3.81
N HIS A 380 9.25 -6.96 2.70
CA HIS A 380 7.95 -7.63 2.75
C HIS A 380 8.05 -9.08 3.31
N VAL A 381 9.18 -9.78 3.14
CA VAL A 381 9.41 -11.08 3.82
C VAL A 381 9.59 -10.87 5.31
N LEU A 382 10.39 -9.88 5.72
CA LEU A 382 10.57 -9.57 7.14
C LEU A 382 9.26 -9.21 7.83
N THR A 383 8.35 -8.53 7.13
CA THR A 383 7.05 -8.20 7.70
C THR A 383 6.15 -9.40 7.96
N TRP A 384 6.49 -10.59 7.45
CA TRP A 384 5.72 -11.80 7.75
C TRP A 384 5.69 -12.15 9.25
N ALA A 385 6.71 -11.74 9.99
CA ALA A 385 6.75 -11.88 11.45
C ALA A 385 5.65 -11.09 12.18
N ASP A 386 5.00 -10.14 11.48
CA ASP A 386 3.95 -9.27 12.00
C ASP A 386 2.60 -9.52 11.30
N MET A 387 2.37 -10.71 10.73
CA MET A 387 1.12 -11.01 10.00
C MET A 387 0.08 -11.78 10.82
N ASP A 388 0.39 -12.11 12.08
CA ASP A 388 -0.54 -12.82 12.96
C ASP A 388 -1.78 -11.97 13.27
N GLY A 389 -2.96 -12.55 13.08
CA GLY A 389 -4.25 -11.88 13.27
C GLY A 389 -4.61 -10.80 12.23
N ARG A 390 -3.84 -10.67 11.14
CA ARG A 390 -4.03 -9.62 10.11
C ARG A 390 -4.62 -10.08 8.78
N ALA A 391 -5.11 -11.33 8.75
CA ALA A 391 -5.75 -11.93 7.58
C ALA A 391 -4.98 -11.89 6.23
N PRO A 392 -3.64 -12.11 6.18
CA PRO A 392 -2.83 -12.05 4.94
C PRO A 392 -3.19 -13.14 3.89
N GLY A 393 -4.23 -13.94 4.13
CA GLY A 393 -4.69 -15.02 3.27
C GLY A 393 -3.88 -16.32 3.40
N LYS A 394 -4.59 -17.46 3.46
CA LYS A 394 -4.00 -18.82 3.57
C LYS A 394 -3.01 -19.17 2.46
N ARG A 395 -3.15 -18.53 1.31
CA ARG A 395 -2.34 -18.80 0.13
C ARG A 395 -1.04 -17.97 0.15
N CYS A 396 -1.02 -16.81 0.82
CA CYS A 396 0.20 -16.05 1.13
C CYS A 396 1.10 -16.80 2.12
N GLY A 397 0.53 -17.37 3.20
CA GLY A 397 1.31 -18.18 4.15
C GLY A 397 1.98 -19.41 3.55
N ARG A 398 1.36 -20.06 2.55
CA ARG A 398 1.98 -21.15 1.78
C ARG A 398 3.15 -20.68 0.91
N GLY A 399 3.05 -19.48 0.32
CA GLY A 399 4.13 -18.86 -0.46
C GLY A 399 5.34 -18.58 0.40
N VAL A 400 5.15 -17.95 1.57
CA VAL A 400 6.25 -17.69 2.52
C VAL A 400 6.88 -18.99 3.04
N GLN A 401 6.08 -20.02 3.34
CA GLN A 401 6.60 -21.33 3.76
C GLN A 401 7.42 -22.03 2.67
N ALA A 402 6.98 -21.97 1.41
CA ALA A 402 7.71 -22.52 0.27
C ALA A 402 9.02 -21.77 0.01
N LEU A 403 9.01 -20.45 0.20
CA LEU A 403 10.17 -19.56 0.06
C LEU A 403 11.15 -19.64 1.25
N SER A 404 10.72 -20.11 2.41
CA SER A 404 11.58 -20.33 3.58
C SER A 404 12.50 -21.55 3.44
N GLN A 405 12.39 -22.30 2.32
CA GLN A 405 13.20 -23.48 2.06
C GLN A 405 14.56 -23.08 1.41
N PRO A 406 15.69 -23.67 1.86
CA PRO A 406 16.99 -23.43 1.23
C PRO A 406 17.00 -23.73 -0.28
N GLY A 407 17.51 -22.81 -1.09
CA GLY A 407 17.61 -22.97 -2.55
C GLY A 407 16.31 -22.71 -3.32
N ALA A 408 15.25 -22.23 -2.65
CA ALA A 408 14.05 -21.76 -3.32
C ALA A 408 14.40 -20.61 -4.27
N ARG A 409 14.02 -20.74 -5.55
CA ARG A 409 14.14 -19.64 -6.48
C ARG A 409 12.92 -18.72 -6.33
N TRP A 410 13.14 -17.41 -6.26
CA TRP A 410 12.05 -16.42 -6.26
C TRP A 410 11.07 -16.64 -7.41
N ASP A 411 11.57 -17.23 -8.50
CA ASP A 411 10.90 -17.33 -9.78
C ASP A 411 10.09 -18.58 -10.09
N THR A 412 10.04 -19.53 -9.14
CA THR A 412 9.31 -20.80 -9.33
C THR A 412 8.64 -21.34 -8.08
N ALA A 413 8.67 -20.63 -6.94
CA ALA A 413 8.23 -21.17 -5.65
C ALA A 413 6.70 -21.31 -5.50
N VAL A 414 5.91 -20.65 -6.35
CA VAL A 414 4.43 -20.72 -6.33
C VAL A 414 3.93 -21.29 -7.65
N ALA A 415 3.21 -22.42 -7.60
CA ALA A 415 2.64 -23.05 -8.78
C ALA A 415 1.49 -22.22 -9.37
N TYR A 416 1.45 -22.11 -10.71
CA TYR A 416 0.32 -21.56 -11.45
C TYR A 416 -0.94 -22.41 -11.21
N GLU A 417 -2.04 -21.78 -10.82
CA GLU A 417 -3.31 -22.46 -10.53
C GLU A 417 -4.42 -21.92 -11.44
N ALA A 418 -4.86 -22.74 -12.40
CA ALA A 418 -5.98 -22.46 -13.30
C ALA A 418 -7.32 -22.60 -12.56
N SER A 419 -7.62 -21.67 -11.66
CA SER A 419 -8.89 -21.63 -10.91
C SER A 419 -9.90 -20.69 -11.56
N GLU A 420 -11.14 -21.16 -11.80
CA GLU A 420 -12.25 -20.40 -12.37
C GLU A 420 -13.01 -19.47 -11.38
N LYS A 421 -12.69 -19.47 -10.08
CA LYS A 421 -13.29 -18.51 -9.11
C LYS A 421 -12.49 -17.19 -8.98
N PRO A 422 -13.13 -16.04 -8.66
CA PRO A 422 -12.44 -14.83 -8.20
C PRO A 422 -11.57 -15.15 -6.99
N GLN A 423 -10.36 -14.60 -6.91
CA GLN A 423 -9.44 -14.82 -5.81
C GLN A 423 -9.25 -13.50 -5.07
N GLY A 424 -9.48 -13.45 -3.75
CA GLY A 424 -9.27 -12.24 -2.94
C GLY A 424 -7.80 -11.80 -2.87
N CYS A 425 -7.52 -10.62 -2.31
CA CYS A 425 -6.20 -9.98 -2.22
C CYS A 425 -5.06 -10.85 -1.65
N GLY A 426 -5.38 -11.86 -0.82
CA GLY A 426 -4.41 -12.86 -0.30
C GLY A 426 -3.73 -13.70 -1.38
N ALA A 427 -4.10 -13.45 -2.63
CA ALA A 427 -3.64 -14.05 -3.84
C ALA A 427 -2.49 -13.31 -4.53
N SER A 428 -2.88 -12.14 -4.90
CA SER A 428 -2.13 -10.93 -5.05
C SER A 428 -0.99 -10.69 -4.05
N MET A 429 -1.07 -11.00 -2.76
CA MET A 429 0.11 -10.88 -1.87
C MET A 429 1.20 -11.97 -2.10
N ARG A 430 0.98 -12.96 -2.97
CA ARG A 430 1.66 -14.28 -2.93
C ARG A 430 3.04 -14.40 -3.59
N ALA A 431 3.49 -13.49 -4.45
CA ALA A 431 4.69 -13.77 -5.27
C ALA A 431 5.93 -12.98 -4.88
N MET A 432 5.94 -12.53 -3.63
CA MET A 432 7.04 -11.86 -2.95
C MET A 432 8.37 -12.61 -3.14
N GLY A 433 9.07 -12.27 -4.22
CA GLY A 433 10.17 -13.06 -4.72
C GLY A 433 11.43 -12.86 -3.90
N ILE A 434 11.88 -13.87 -3.14
CA ILE A 434 13.26 -13.90 -2.67
C ILE A 434 14.00 -15.15 -3.14
N GLY A 435 14.93 -14.88 -4.06
CA GLY A 435 16.25 -15.47 -4.26
C GLY A 435 17.21 -14.30 -4.40
N ALA A 436 17.10 -13.31 -3.50
CA ALA A 436 17.93 -12.10 -3.45
C ALA A 436 18.75 -12.01 -2.16
N VAL A 437 18.75 -13.06 -1.32
CA VAL A 437 19.55 -13.11 -0.10
C VAL A 437 20.53 -14.29 -0.07
N PHE A 438 20.55 -15.16 -1.09
CA PHE A 438 21.65 -16.10 -1.34
C PHE A 438 21.83 -16.36 -2.83
#